data_AF-A0A438WEY2-F1
#
_entry.id   AF-A0A438WEY2-F1
#
_cell.length_a   1.000
_cell.length_b   1.000
_cell.length_c   1.000
_cell.angle_alpha   90.00
_cell.angle_beta   90.00
_cell.angle_gamma   90.00
#
_symmetry.space_group_name_H-M   'P 1'
#
loop_
_entity.id
_entity.type
_entity.pdbx_description
1 polymer ?
#
loop_
_entity_poly.entity_id
_entity_poly.type
_entity_poly.pdbx_seq_one_letter_code
_entity_poly.pdbx_strand_id
1 'polypeptide(L)' 'ADGSFQTTINKTTYRLTFKDGKPFSLEFKDEMNNLVTITFSQAEINPTIANEIFVFKPKDENIDIVHQ' A
#
# COMPACT_ATOMS: atom_id res chain seq x y z
N ALA A 1 -6.89 -22.09 -5.34
CA ALA A 1 -6.64 -20.65 -5.48
C ALA A 1 -5.22 -20.47 -6.01
N ASP A 2 -4.97 -19.49 -6.86
CA ASP A 2 -3.69 -19.24 -7.55
C ASP A 2 -2.66 -18.47 -6.68
N GLY A 3 -2.87 -18.42 -5.36
CA GLY A 3 -2.05 -17.62 -4.44
C GLY A 3 -2.34 -16.12 -4.49
N SER A 4 -3.44 -15.69 -5.11
CA SER A 4 -3.85 -14.29 -5.16
C SER A 4 -5.24 -14.05 -4.59
N PHE A 5 -5.46 -12.81 -4.16
CA PHE A 5 -6.75 -12.25 -3.77
C PHE A 5 -7.08 -11.10 -4.72
N GLN A 6 -8.31 -11.05 -5.22
CA GLN A 6 -8.78 -10.00 -6.10
C GLN A 6 -10.02 -9.34 -5.53
N THR A 7 -10.06 -8.01 -5.58
CA THR A 7 -11.24 -7.23 -5.18
C THR A 7 -11.35 -5.95 -6.01
N THR A 8 -12.55 -5.38 -6.05
CA THR A 8 -12.81 -4.11 -6.73
C THR A 8 -13.24 -3.08 -5.69
N ILE A 9 -12.52 -1.95 -5.64
CA ILE A 9 -12.82 -0.81 -4.76
C ILE A 9 -12.90 0.43 -5.65
N ASN A 10 -14.00 1.18 -5.56
CA ASN A 10 -14.22 2.39 -6.36
C ASN A 10 -13.96 2.20 -7.87
N LYS A 11 -14.45 1.07 -8.43
CA LYS A 11 -14.28 0.66 -9.85
C LYS A 11 -12.85 0.26 -10.25
N THR A 12 -11.88 0.34 -9.37
CA THR A 12 -10.53 -0.17 -9.61
C THR A 12 -10.42 -1.61 -9.11
N THR A 13 -9.99 -2.52 -9.99
CA THR A 13 -9.72 -3.91 -9.63
C THR A 13 -8.26 -4.05 -9.22
N TYR A 14 -8.08 -4.56 -8.00
CA TYR A 14 -6.80 -4.81 -7.37
C TYR A 14 -6.57 -6.31 -7.28
N ARG A 15 -5.35 -6.75 -7.58
CA ARG A 15 -4.89 -8.13 -7.36
C ARG A 15 -3.71 -8.12 -6.41
N LEU A 16 -3.89 -8.72 -5.24
CA LEU A 16 -2.85 -8.95 -4.24
C LEU A 16 -2.33 -10.38 -4.37
N THR A 17 -1.06 -10.55 -4.68
CA THR A 17 -0.40 -11.85 -4.75
C THR A 17 0.38 -12.11 -3.47
N PHE A 18 0.26 -13.33 -2.95
CA PHE A 18 0.98 -13.79 -1.77
C PHE A 18 2.12 -14.72 -2.17
N LYS A 19 3.23 -14.64 -1.44
CA LYS A 19 4.36 -15.56 -1.52
C LYS A 19 4.72 -15.98 -0.10
N ASP A 20 4.84 -17.29 0.14
CA ASP A 20 5.17 -17.85 1.45
C ASP A 20 4.25 -17.35 2.58
N GLY A 21 2.95 -17.16 2.27
CA GLY A 21 1.93 -16.68 3.20
C GLY A 21 1.98 -15.17 3.50
N LYS A 22 2.82 -14.41 2.79
CA LYS A 22 3.00 -12.96 2.98
C LYS A 22 2.68 -12.17 1.71
N PRO A 23 2.23 -10.90 1.82
CA PRO A 23 2.08 -10.00 0.68
C PRO A 23 3.38 -9.91 -0.13
N PHE A 24 3.28 -10.08 -1.46
CA PHE A 24 4.41 -10.02 -2.37
C PHE A 24 4.24 -8.92 -3.43
N SER A 25 3.08 -8.85 -4.08
CA SER A 25 2.79 -7.79 -5.05
C SER A 25 1.33 -7.36 -5.04
N LEU A 26 1.10 -6.08 -5.33
CA LEU A 26 -0.22 -5.51 -5.60
C LEU A 26 -0.22 -4.95 -7.02
N GLU A 27 -1.16 -5.39 -7.84
CA GLU A 27 -1.32 -4.94 -9.23
C GLU A 27 -2.71 -4.31 -9.42
N PHE A 28 -2.75 -3.18 -10.14
CA PHE A 28 -4.00 -2.54 -10.54
C PHE A 28 -3.79 -1.66 -11.78
N LYS A 29 -4.88 -1.21 -12.38
CA LYS A 29 -4.86 -0.19 -13.44
C LYS A 29 -5.32 1.14 -12.87
N ASP A 30 -4.56 2.21 -13.11
CA ASP A 30 -4.98 3.56 -12.74
C ASP A 30 -6.08 4.10 -13.69
N GLU A 31 -6.54 5.32 -13.45
CA GLU A 31 -7.60 5.97 -14.24
C GLU A 31 -7.19 6.21 -15.71
N MET A 32 -5.88 6.26 -15.98
CA MET A 32 -5.31 6.40 -17.32
C MET A 32 -5.01 5.03 -17.96
N ASN A 33 -5.44 3.93 -17.34
CA ASN A 33 -5.23 2.55 -17.79
C ASN A 33 -3.75 2.12 -17.79
N ASN A 34 -2.88 2.80 -17.04
CA ASN A 34 -1.52 2.35 -16.81
C ASN A 34 -1.52 1.17 -15.84
N LEU A 35 -0.69 0.16 -16.11
CA LEU A 35 -0.46 -0.93 -15.16
C LEU A 35 0.47 -0.44 -14.05
N VAL A 36 -0.02 -0.46 -12.81
CA VAL A 36 0.75 -0.15 -11.62
C VAL A 36 1.03 -1.45 -10.86
N THR A 37 2.30 -1.66 -10.51
CA THR A 37 2.74 -2.79 -9.68
C THR A 37 3.50 -2.25 -8.47
N ILE A 38 3.05 -2.63 -7.28
CA ILE A 38 3.77 -2.39 -6.02
C ILE A 38 4.34 -3.72 -5.55
N THR A 39 5.67 -3.79 -5.41
CA THR A 39 6.37 -4.98 -4.91
C THR A 39 6.74 -4.79 -3.45
N PHE A 40 6.30 -5.71 -2.60
CA PHE A 40 6.66 -5.73 -1.19
C PHE A 40 7.98 -6.47 -1.00
N SER A 41 8.88 -5.89 -0.22
CA SER A 41 10.12 -6.53 0.22
C SER A 41 10.19 -6.50 1.74
N GLN A 42 10.82 -7.51 2.33
CA GLN A 42 10.99 -7.63 3.79
C GLN A 42 9.67 -7.56 4.58
N ALA A 43 8.60 -8.18 4.06
CA ALA A 43 7.29 -8.16 4.71
C ALA A 43 7.32 -8.89 6.08
N GLU A 44 6.90 -8.18 7.12
CA GLU A 44 6.67 -8.69 8.46
C GLU A 44 5.18 -8.74 8.77
N ILE A 45 4.73 -9.81 9.43
CA ILE A 45 3.33 -10.00 9.81
C ILE A 45 3.26 -9.96 11.34
N ASN A 46 2.36 -9.13 11.86
CA ASN A 46 2.18 -8.87 13.28
C ASN A 46 3.45 -8.42 14.04
N PRO A 47 4.30 -7.52 13.47
CA PRO A 47 5.37 -6.94 14.25
C PRO A 47 4.80 -6.04 15.36
N THR A 48 5.55 -5.87 16.45
CA THR A 48 5.26 -4.78 17.39
C THR A 48 5.72 -3.48 16.73
N ILE A 49 4.80 -2.53 16.55
CA ILE A 49 5.07 -1.26 15.89
C ILE A 49 4.97 -0.14 16.92
N ALA A 50 6.02 0.69 17.01
CA ALA A 50 6.06 1.84 17.90
C ALA A 50 5.10 2.94 17.40
N ASN A 51 4.31 3.55 18.28
CA ASN A 51 3.29 4.53 17.88
C ASN A 51 3.88 5.77 17.20
N GLU A 52 5.12 6.10 17.53
CA GLU A 52 5.84 7.27 17.05
C GLU A 52 6.03 7.24 15.52
N ILE A 53 6.06 6.06 14.89
CA ILE A 53 6.24 5.97 13.43
C ILE A 53 5.02 6.51 12.66
N PHE A 54 3.85 6.59 13.31
CA PHE A 54 2.62 7.12 12.72
C PHE A 54 2.45 8.61 12.97
N VAL A 55 3.35 9.25 13.73
CA VAL A 55 3.33 10.68 14.00
C VAL A 55 4.23 11.38 13.00
N PHE A 56 3.64 12.01 11.99
CA PHE A 56 4.38 12.90 11.10
C PHE A 56 4.61 14.24 11.77
N LYS A 57 5.88 14.61 11.95
CA LYS A 57 6.29 15.95 12.38
C LYS A 57 7.10 16.60 11.25
N PRO A 58 6.58 17.65 10.60
CA PRO A 58 7.36 18.38 9.61
C PRO A 58 8.61 18.96 10.28
N LYS A 59 9.71 19.01 9.54
CA LYS A 59 10.98 19.57 10.05
C LYS A 59 10.93 21.09 10.14
N ASP A 60 10.13 21.72 9.28
CA ASP A 60 9.95 23.17 9.23
C ASP A 60 8.64 23.52 9.94
N GLU A 61 8.71 24.53 10.80
CA GLU A 61 7.55 25.05 11.53
C GLU A 61 6.72 26.01 10.65
N ASN A 62 7.30 26.53 9.55
CA ASN A 62 6.65 27.43 8.61
C ASN A 62 6.08 26.71 7.38
N ILE A 63 5.61 25.47 7.55
CA ILE A 63 4.92 24.77 6.46
C ILE A 63 3.51 25.34 6.27
N ASP A 64 3.11 25.53 5.02
CA ASP A 64 1.73 25.81 4.68
C ASP A 64 0.92 24.50 4.71
N ILE A 65 -0.24 24.51 5.36
CA ILE A 65 -1.12 23.35 5.51
C ILE A 65 -2.38 23.61 4.68
N VAL A 66 -2.43 22.97 3.51
CA VAL A 66 -3.60 23.02 2.64
C VAL A 66 -4.59 21.92 3.05
N HIS A 67 -5.84 22.32 3.30
CA HIS A 67 -6.95 21.40 3.57
C HIS A 67 -7.75 21.19 2.28
N GLN A 68 -8.14 19.94 2.00
CA GLN A 68 -9.00 19.57 0.87
C GLN A 68 -10.45 19.35 1.30
#